data_AF-A0A4Y2JKI4-F1
#
_entry.id   AF-A0A4Y2JKI4-F1
#
_cell.length_a   1.000
_cell.length_b   1.000
_cell.length_c   1.000
_cell.angle_alpha   90.00
_cell.angle_beta   90.00
_cell.angle_gamma   90.00
#
_symmetry.space_group_name_H-M   'P 1'
#
loop_
_entity.id
_entity.type
_entity.pdbx_description
1 polymer ?
#
loop_
_entity_poly.entity_id
_entity_poly.type
_entity_poly.pdbx_seq_one_letter_code
_entity_poly.pdbx_strand_id
1 'polypeptide(L)'
;MLTDERPHIRLLAYKRILLSRKQIPERENVLRKFAFPVLNFNAIDYIDMIDWNDPKRKRYEPPLTKMLPNMEIESLAETKAPDTQLFKVPCNSQGKERCVGLVTEASRKVCGLEERYGFNLARIKSQQAKKKFNTKSQFNM
;
A
#
# COMPACT_ATOMS: atom_id res chain seq x y z
N MET A 1 -6.12 12.14 6.18
CA MET A 1 -5.82 12.60 7.56
C MET A 1 -4.67 13.61 7.61
N LEU A 2 -3.43 13.27 7.24
CA LEU A 2 -2.30 14.22 7.37
C LEU A 2 -2.43 15.45 6.43
N THR A 3 -3.07 15.29 5.29
CA THR A 3 -3.40 16.36 4.32
C THR A 3 -4.85 16.83 4.39
N ASP A 4 -5.59 16.44 5.44
CA ASP A 4 -7.01 16.80 5.53
C ASP A 4 -7.19 18.31 5.59
N GLU A 5 -8.29 18.80 5.03
CA GLU A 5 -8.69 20.22 5.10
C GLU A 5 -8.81 20.70 6.55
N ARG A 6 -9.31 19.83 7.43
CA ARG A 6 -9.63 20.15 8.82
C ARG A 6 -8.39 20.06 9.70
N PRO A 7 -7.97 21.16 10.37
CA PRO A 7 -6.74 21.18 11.18
C PRO A 7 -6.72 20.14 12.30
N HIS A 8 -7.85 19.90 12.97
CA HIS A 8 -7.93 18.93 14.06
C HIS A 8 -7.65 17.49 13.60
N ILE A 9 -7.99 17.14 12.35
CA ILE A 9 -7.71 15.81 11.78
C ILE A 9 -6.24 15.67 11.41
N ARG A 10 -5.62 16.73 10.88
CA ARG A 10 -4.18 16.72 10.62
C ARG A 10 -3.39 16.55 11.91
N LEU A 11 -3.76 17.27 12.96
CA LEU A 11 -3.16 17.13 14.29
C LEU A 11 -3.34 15.71 14.84
N LEU A 12 -4.52 15.11 14.66
CA LEU A 12 -4.78 13.73 15.03
C LEU A 12 -3.89 12.75 14.25
N ALA A 13 -3.68 12.98 12.95
CA ALA A 13 -2.79 12.19 12.10
C ALA A 13 -1.34 12.23 12.61
N TYR A 14 -0.83 13.42 12.88
CA TYR A 14 0.50 13.64 13.42
C TYR A 14 0.71 12.87 14.73
N LYS A 15 -0.20 13.03 15.69
CA LYS A 15 -0.17 12.29 16.97
C LYS A 15 -0.15 10.78 16.77
N ARG A 16 -0.97 10.26 15.85
CA ARG A 16 -1.01 8.82 15.52
C ARG A 16 0.32 8.32 14.93
N ILE A 17 0.94 9.11 14.04
CA ILE A 17 2.25 8.79 13.45
C ILE A 17 3.33 8.74 14.54
N LEU A 18 3.40 9.75 15.42
CA LEU A 18 4.37 9.76 16.52
C LEU A 18 4.24 8.56 17.45
N LEU A 19 3.00 8.19 17.79
CA LEU A 19 2.75 7.00 18.61
C LEU A 19 3.20 5.72 17.91
N SER A 20 3.01 5.61 16.59
CA SER A 20 3.45 4.44 15.83
C SER A 20 4.98 4.31 15.76
N ARG A 21 5.71 5.42 15.70
CA ARG A 21 7.18 5.43 15.77
C ARG A 21 7.69 4.89 17.10
N LYS A 22 7.06 5.30 18.22
CA LYS A 22 7.41 4.83 19.57
C LYS A 22 7.13 3.34 19.80
N GLN A 23 6.18 2.76 19.08
CA GLN A 23 5.79 1.35 19.24
C GLN A 23 6.73 0.36 18.53
N ILE A 24 7.66 0.83 17.69
CA ILE A 24 8.57 -0.04 16.92
C ILE A 24 10.00 0.26 17.38
N PRO A 25 10.66 -0.64 18.14
CA PRO A 25 12.07 -0.48 18.45
C PRO A 25 12.92 -0.63 17.18
N GLU A 26 13.94 0.21 17.01
CA GLU A 26 14.79 0.35 15.81
C GLU A 26 15.49 -0.95 15.36
N ARG A 27 15.52 -1.99 16.20
CA ARG A 27 16.31 -3.22 15.98
C ARG A 27 15.47 -4.47 15.67
N GLU A 28 14.14 -4.36 15.68
CA GLU A 28 13.28 -5.50 15.37
C GLU A 28 12.92 -5.49 13.88
N ASN A 29 13.55 -6.38 13.10
CA ASN A 29 13.12 -6.73 11.74
C ASN A 29 11.80 -7.54 11.79
N VAL A 30 10.80 -7.05 12.52
CA VAL A 30 9.49 -7.66 12.58
C VAL A 30 8.74 -7.31 11.31
N LEU A 31 8.65 -8.30 10.42
CA LEU A 31 7.79 -8.23 9.24
C LEU A 31 6.39 -7.74 9.67
N ARG A 32 5.91 -6.68 9.00
CA ARG A 32 4.56 -6.17 9.22
C ARG A 32 3.58 -7.29 8.87
N LYS A 33 2.93 -7.87 9.88
CA LYS A 33 1.82 -8.81 9.66
C LYS A 33 0.65 -8.02 9.08
N PHE A 34 0.19 -8.41 7.91
CA PHE A 34 -1.01 -7.83 7.33
C PHE A 34 -2.22 -8.25 8.17
N ALA A 35 -2.93 -7.29 8.73
CA ALA A 35 -4.15 -7.50 9.50
C ALA A 35 -5.23 -6.56 8.98
N PHE A 36 -6.37 -7.13 8.58
CA PHE A 36 -7.49 -6.35 8.08
C PHE A 36 -8.18 -5.61 9.25
N PRO A 37 -8.38 -4.28 9.18
CA PRO A 37 -9.20 -3.58 10.18
C PRO A 37 -10.64 -4.05 10.11
N VAL A 38 -11.29 -4.21 11.26
CA VAL A 38 -12.75 -4.18 11.31
C VAL A 38 -13.18 -2.75 10.99
N LEU A 39 -13.96 -2.58 9.92
CA LEU A 39 -14.46 -1.28 9.50
C LEU A 39 -15.81 -1.00 10.16
N ASN A 40 -15.97 0.19 10.73
CA ASN A 40 -17.25 0.68 11.18
C ASN A 40 -18.01 1.31 10.00
N PHE A 41 -18.93 0.57 9.40
CA PHE A 41 -19.77 1.06 8.30
C PHE A 41 -20.84 2.07 8.74
N ASN A 42 -21.11 2.18 10.04
CA ASN A 42 -22.04 3.17 10.60
C ASN A 42 -21.34 4.51 10.89
N ALA A 43 -20.04 4.63 10.60
CA ALA A 43 -19.29 5.86 10.81
C ALA A 43 -19.81 6.96 9.88
N ILE A 44 -20.04 8.15 10.44
CA ILE A 44 -20.44 9.35 9.69
C ILE A 44 -19.23 9.96 8.97
N ASP A 45 -18.05 9.87 9.58
CA ASP A 45 -16.81 10.39 9.05
C ASP A 45 -15.75 9.29 8.94
N TYR A 46 -14.88 9.40 7.96
CA TYR A 46 -13.84 8.42 7.66
C TYR A 46 -12.82 8.28 8.80
N ILE A 47 -12.72 9.30 9.68
CA ILE A 47 -11.85 9.26 10.86
C ILE A 47 -12.26 8.19 11.87
N ASP A 48 -13.55 7.83 11.89
CA ASP A 48 -14.17 6.90 12.84
C ASP A 48 -14.43 5.52 12.21
N MET A 49 -14.14 5.35 10.91
CA MET A 49 -14.25 4.07 10.23
C MET A 49 -13.31 3.01 10.79
N ILE A 50 -12.18 3.43 11.37
CA ILE A 50 -11.18 2.53 11.96
C ILE A 50 -10.98 2.94 13.40
N ASP A 51 -11.16 1.99 14.33
CA ASP A 51 -10.74 2.19 15.71
C ASP A 51 -9.21 2.12 15.81
N TRP A 52 -8.60 3.31 15.97
CA TRP A 52 -7.15 3.46 16.11
C TRP A 52 -6.64 3.26 17.53
N ASN A 53 -7.54 3.07 18.50
CA ASN A 53 -7.23 2.85 19.91
C ASN A 53 -7.34 1.38 20.32
N ASP A 54 -7.78 0.49 19.43
CA ASP A 54 -7.84 -0.95 19.69
C ASP A 54 -6.46 -1.49 20.14
N PRO A 55 -6.33 -2.02 21.37
CA PRO A 55 -5.07 -2.53 21.89
C PRO A 55 -4.56 -3.76 21.13
N LYS A 56 -5.42 -4.49 20.42
CA LYS A 56 -5.03 -5.65 19.60
C LYS A 56 -4.40 -5.23 18.27
N ARG A 57 -4.54 -3.98 17.87
CA ARG A 57 -4.07 -3.45 16.60
C ARG A 57 -2.69 -2.79 16.76
N LYS A 58 -1.66 -3.46 16.23
CA LYS A 58 -0.34 -2.85 16.08
C LYS A 58 -0.40 -1.73 15.04
N ARG A 59 -0.07 -0.50 15.44
CA ARG A 59 0.02 0.64 14.53
C ARG A 59 1.41 0.68 13.94
N TYR A 60 1.47 0.86 12.62
CA TYR A 60 2.72 1.03 11.92
C TYR A 60 2.72 2.35 11.20
N GLU A 61 3.88 2.99 11.20
CA GLU A 61 4.07 4.22 10.48
C GLU A 61 3.85 4.02 8.96
N PRO A 62 3.15 4.93 8.27
CA PRO A 62 3.14 4.96 6.82
C PRO A 62 4.56 4.99 6.22
N PRO A 63 4.90 4.14 5.23
CA PRO A 63 6.24 4.13 4.63
C PRO A 63 6.69 5.50 4.10
N LEU A 64 5.72 6.28 3.63
CA LEU A 64 5.96 7.60 3.06
C LEU A 64 6.40 8.63 4.11
N THR A 65 5.96 8.51 5.37
CA THR A 65 6.37 9.43 6.44
C THR A 65 7.68 8.99 7.09
N LYS A 66 8.12 7.74 6.90
CA LYS A 66 9.31 7.17 7.54
C LYS A 66 10.60 7.97 7.29
N MET A 67 10.70 8.64 6.15
CA MET A 67 11.87 9.46 5.78
C MET A 67 11.79 10.89 6.29
N LEU A 68 10.65 11.33 6.83
CA LEU A 68 10.44 12.70 7.30
C LEU A 68 10.73 12.81 8.81
N PRO A 69 11.50 13.79 9.27
CA PRO A 69 11.68 14.03 10.70
C PRO A 69 10.37 14.47 11.37
N ASN A 70 10.25 14.26 12.69
CA ASN A 70 9.02 14.60 13.43
C ASN A 70 8.59 16.07 13.23
N MET A 71 9.56 17.00 13.23
CA MET A 71 9.31 18.44 13.06
C MET A 71 8.68 18.78 11.71
N GLU A 72 9.07 18.08 10.63
CA GLU A 72 8.46 18.29 9.31
C GLU A 72 7.02 17.79 9.27
N ILE A 73 6.72 16.68 9.93
CA ILE A 73 5.36 16.14 10.02
C ILE A 73 4.46 17.06 10.86
N GLU A 74 5.02 17.69 11.89
CA GLU A 74 4.33 18.68 12.73
C GLU A 74 3.99 19.94 11.93
N SER A 75 5.00 20.55 11.30
CA SER A 75 4.82 21.73 10.44
C SER A 75 3.78 21.48 9.34
N LEU A 76 3.80 20.29 8.75
CA LEU A 76 2.84 19.85 7.76
C LEU A 76 1.41 19.74 8.30
N ALA A 77 1.25 19.24 9.53
CA ALA A 77 -0.04 19.16 10.18
C ALA A 77 -0.62 20.55 10.48
N GLU A 78 0.24 21.54 10.75
CA GLU A 78 -0.18 22.92 11.03
C GLU A 78 -0.50 23.70 9.76
N THR A 79 0.46 23.81 8.85
CA THR A 79 0.41 24.70 7.67
C THR A 79 -0.45 24.18 6.53
N LYS A 80 -0.84 22.90 6.54
CA LYS A 80 -1.50 22.20 5.43
C LYS A 80 -0.68 22.32 4.14
N ALA A 81 0.33 21.48 3.97
CA ALA A 81 1.02 21.44 2.68
C ALA A 81 0.07 20.90 1.58
N PRO A 82 0.12 21.45 0.36
CA PRO A 82 -0.61 20.89 -0.77
C PRO A 82 -0.15 19.45 -1.02
N ASP A 83 -1.10 18.57 -1.39
CA ASP A 83 -0.86 17.12 -1.62
C ASP A 83 0.35 16.84 -2.52
N THR A 84 0.65 17.75 -3.46
CA THR A 84 1.76 17.67 -4.42
C THR A 84 3.15 17.89 -3.81
N GLN A 85 3.26 18.50 -2.62
CA GLN A 85 4.53 18.80 -1.97
C GLN A 85 4.97 17.73 -0.98
N LEU A 86 4.02 16.98 -0.43
CA LEU A 86 4.25 16.06 0.68
C LEU A 86 5.05 14.83 0.25
N PHE A 87 4.71 14.30 -0.92
CA PHE A 87 5.44 13.20 -1.51
C PHE A 87 5.68 13.54 -2.98
N LYS A 88 6.89 14.02 -3.29
CA LYS A 88 7.39 14.11 -4.68
C LYS A 88 7.64 12.71 -5.24
N VAL A 89 6.60 11.89 -5.30
CA VAL A 89 6.67 10.61 -5.99
C VAL A 89 6.51 10.91 -7.47
N PRO A 90 7.46 10.52 -8.34
CA PRO A 90 7.26 10.69 -9.77
C PRO A 90 5.99 9.96 -10.21
N CYS A 91 4.97 10.74 -10.59
CA CYS A 91 3.69 10.20 -11.02
C CYS A 91 3.83 9.47 -12.37
N ASN A 92 4.77 9.89 -13.22
CA ASN A 92 5.07 9.32 -14.53
C ASN A 92 6.54 8.87 -14.60
N SER A 93 6.90 7.83 -13.84
CA SER A 93 8.22 7.23 -14.03
C SER A 93 8.25 6.44 -15.34
N GLN A 94 9.42 6.38 -15.98
CA GLN A 94 9.62 5.56 -17.19
C GLN A 94 9.20 4.10 -16.98
N GLY A 95 9.33 3.58 -15.75
CA GLY A 95 8.84 2.26 -15.38
C GLY A 95 7.32 2.12 -15.50
N LYS A 96 6.54 3.15 -15.14
CA LYS A 96 5.08 3.15 -15.32
C LYS A 96 4.70 3.16 -16.79
N GLU A 97 5.34 3.99 -17.60
CA GLU A 97 5.10 4.05 -19.06
C GLU A 97 5.38 2.69 -19.72
N ARG A 98 6.53 2.08 -19.41
CA ARG A 98 6.88 0.73 -19.88
C ARG A 98 5.85 -0.30 -19.43
N CYS A 99 5.42 -0.25 -18.17
CA CYS A 99 4.43 -1.18 -17.64
C CYS A 99 3.08 -1.07 -18.39
N VAL A 100 2.59 0.15 -18.61
CA VAL A 100 1.37 0.39 -19.39
C VAL A 100 1.50 -0.16 -20.81
N GLY A 101 2.64 0.07 -21.46
CA GLY A 101 2.94 -0.50 -22.79
C GLY A 101 2.91 -2.03 -22.79
N LEU A 102 3.58 -2.68 -21.83
CA LEU A 102 3.62 -4.14 -21.69
C LEU A 102 2.23 -4.72 -21.42
N VAL A 103 1.45 -4.10 -20.52
CA VAL A 103 0.07 -4.53 -20.22
C VAL A 103 -0.81 -4.40 -21.45
N THR A 104 -0.65 -3.33 -22.22
CA THR A 104 -1.42 -3.09 -23.45
C THR A 104 -1.04 -4.10 -24.54
N GLU A 105 0.25 -4.37 -24.75
CA GLU A 105 0.72 -5.40 -25.68
C GLU A 105 0.21 -6.79 -25.29
N ALA A 106 0.32 -7.15 -24.00
CA ALA A 106 -0.18 -8.42 -23.50
C ALA A 106 -1.70 -8.55 -23.68
N SER A 107 -2.46 -7.50 -23.37
CA SER A 107 -3.93 -7.50 -23.49
C SER A 107 -4.36 -7.62 -24.95
N ARG A 108 -3.66 -6.94 -25.86
CA ARG A 108 -3.91 -7.01 -27.31
C ARG A 108 -3.76 -8.43 -27.87
N LYS A 109 -2.82 -9.24 -27.35
CA LYS A 109 -2.63 -10.65 -27.76
C LYS A 109 -3.80 -11.58 -27.36
N VAL A 110 -4.72 -11.11 -26.53
CA VAL A 110 -5.85 -11.88 -25.98
C VAL A 110 -7.18 -11.21 -26.38
N CYS A 111 -7.14 -10.19 -27.26
CA CYS A 111 -8.33 -9.51 -27.76
C CYS A 111 -8.94 -10.35 -28.89
N GLY A 112 -10.19 -10.77 -28.73
CA GLY A 112 -10.87 -11.71 -29.63
C GLY A 112 -11.19 -13.05 -28.95
N LEU A 113 -12.20 -13.76 -29.46
CA LEU A 113 -12.66 -15.02 -28.86
C LEU A 113 -11.60 -16.13 -29.02
N GLU A 114 -11.07 -16.27 -30.23
CA GLU A 114 -10.12 -17.33 -30.60
C GLU A 114 -8.75 -17.14 -29.91
N GLU A 115 -8.24 -15.91 -29.93
CA GLU A 115 -6.98 -15.53 -29.29
C GLU A 115 -7.05 -15.77 -27.79
N ARG A 116 -8.18 -15.39 -27.17
CA ARG A 116 -8.42 -15.63 -25.74
C ARG A 116 -8.50 -17.11 -25.42
N TYR A 117 -9.21 -17.87 -26.25
CA TYR A 117 -9.33 -19.32 -26.07
C TYR A 117 -7.95 -20.00 -26.19
N GLY A 118 -7.18 -19.67 -27.22
CA GLY A 118 -5.82 -20.17 -27.42
C GLY A 118 -4.88 -19.82 -26.26
N PHE A 119 -4.94 -18.58 -25.75
CA PHE A 119 -4.17 -18.14 -24.59
C PHE A 119 -4.52 -18.94 -23.34
N ASN A 120 -5.81 -19.18 -23.08
CA ASN A 120 -6.26 -19.97 -21.93
C ASN A 120 -5.78 -21.42 -22.03
N LEU A 121 -5.90 -22.05 -23.21
CA LEU A 121 -5.42 -23.41 -23.42
C LEU A 121 -3.91 -23.54 -23.22
N ALA A 122 -3.14 -22.60 -23.76
CA ALA A 122 -1.69 -22.56 -23.57
C ALA A 122 -1.32 -22.41 -22.08
N ARG A 123 -2.06 -21.57 -21.34
CA ARG A 123 -1.85 -21.38 -19.90
C ARG A 123 -2.18 -22.61 -19.08
N ILE A 124 -3.27 -23.31 -19.40
CA ILE A 124 -3.63 -24.57 -18.74
C ILE A 124 -2.54 -25.62 -18.97
N LYS A 125 -2.08 -25.80 -20.22
CA LYS A 125 -0.98 -26.72 -20.55
C LYS A 125 0.32 -26.37 -19.80
N SER A 126 0.67 -25.08 -19.74
CA SER A 126 1.85 -24.62 -18.99
C SER A 126 1.73 -24.92 -17.49
N GLN A 127 0.56 -24.70 -16.88
CA GLN A 127 0.32 -25.01 -15.47
C GLN A 127 0.41 -26.50 -15.19
N GLN A 128 -0.10 -27.35 -16.09
CA GLN A 128 0.02 -28.81 -15.97
C GLN A 128 1.48 -29.28 -16.07
N ALA A 129 2.30 -28.63 -16.91
CA ALA A 129 3.72 -28.95 -17.05
C ALA A 129 4.58 -28.50 -15.86
N LYS A 130 4.11 -27.55 -15.05
CA LYS A 130 4.85 -27.05 -13.87
C LYS A 130 4.83 -28.09 -12.76
N LYS A 131 6.01 -28.42 -12.22
CA LYS A 131 6.14 -29.25 -11.03
C LYS A 131 5.38 -28.61 -9.86
N LYS A 132 4.61 -29.43 -9.14
CA LYS A 132 3.95 -29.01 -7.90
C LYS A 132 4.96 -29.09 -6.76
N PHE A 133 5.04 -28.02 -5.98
CA PHE A 133 5.88 -27.93 -4.81
C PHE A 133 4.99 -27.73 -3.58
N ASN A 134 5.23 -28.50 -2.53
CA ASN A 134 4.49 -28.41 -1.27
C ASN A 134 5.07 -27.31 -0.36
N THR A 135 6.36 -26.99 -0.51
CA THR A 135 7.03 -25.94 0.26
C THR A 135 7.90 -25.08 -0.65
N LYS A 136 8.11 -23.82 -0.24
CA LYS A 136 8.92 -22.85 -1.00
C LYS A 136 10.39 -23.28 -1.13
N SER A 137 10.90 -24.07 -0.19
CA SER A 137 12.27 -24.62 -0.21
C SER A 137 12.50 -25.65 -1.32
N GLN A 138 11.44 -26.24 -1.89
CA GLN A 138 11.55 -27.21 -2.98
C GLN A 138 11.73 -26.54 -4.35
N PHE A 139 11.56 -25.21 -4.42
CA PHE A 139 11.78 -24.42 -5.62
C PHE A 139 13.25 -24.01 -5.70
N ASN A 140 14.07 -24.84 -6.35
CA ASN A 140 15.45 -24.49 -6.69
C ASN A 140 15.45 -23.68 -8.01
N MET A 141 16.05 -22.49 -7.99
CA MET A 141 16.31 -21.66 -9.17
C MET A 141 17.51 -22.17 -9.95
#